data_AF-A0A1Q2YIL0-F1
#
_entry.id   AF-A0A1Q2YIL0-F1
#
_cell.length_a   1.000
_cell.length_b   1.000
_cell.length_c   1.000
_cell.angle_alpha   90.00
_cell.angle_beta   90.00
_cell.angle_gamma   90.00
#
_symmetry.space_group_name_H-M   'P 1'
#
loop_
_entity.id
_entity.type
_entity.pdbx_description
1 polymer ?
#
loop_
_entity_poly.entity_id
_entity_poly.type
_entity_poly.pdbx_seq_one_letter_code
_entity_poly.pdbx_strand_id
1 'polypeptide(L)'
;MLPVFKQVVPLKSYTPDIFEYVYFARPDSVLDGISVYRSRLLMGEKLAQNITDYYKSQDKDVLNEIDVVIPVPDTSRHSALQRKLNAMASEFYGKSVLLVDDSIVRGTTSQEIVNMAREAGAKKVFFASCSPVIRYNHIYGIDLADNKQLVGFNRTENEISLKIGADHVFYQNLEDLIDCCKRDDSLKDHERELALTPVVSRDNSIVSMIARNDDAPRITGFEAGVFTGKYVTGDETNYMLRAEQARARNERRSDSGSTGMDILDVKAPSEINIFNSGDY
;
A
#
# COMPACT_ATOMS: atom_id res chain seq x y z
N MET A 1 17.48 6.36 -37.42
CA MET A 1 16.14 5.73 -37.61
C MET A 1 15.38 5.98 -36.32
N LEU A 2 14.16 6.52 -36.38
CA LEU A 2 13.33 6.70 -35.18
C LEU A 2 12.75 5.35 -34.75
N PRO A 3 12.59 5.08 -33.44
CA PRO A 3 11.96 3.85 -32.96
C PRO A 3 10.50 3.77 -33.47
N VAL A 4 10.10 2.58 -33.91
CA VAL A 4 8.71 2.28 -34.33
C VAL A 4 8.07 1.42 -33.25
N PHE A 5 7.06 1.97 -32.58
CA PHE A 5 6.23 1.21 -31.65
C PHE A 5 5.15 0.45 -32.41
N LYS A 6 5.01 -0.85 -32.14
CA LYS A 6 3.98 -1.70 -32.75
C LYS A 6 3.36 -2.61 -31.71
N GLN A 7 2.04 -2.68 -31.70
CA GLN A 7 1.31 -3.66 -30.89
C GLN A 7 1.64 -5.08 -31.40
N VAL A 8 2.23 -5.91 -30.54
CA VAL A 8 2.63 -7.29 -30.88
C VAL A 8 1.63 -8.36 -30.44
N VAL A 9 0.71 -8.00 -29.55
CA VAL A 9 -0.37 -8.88 -29.04
C VAL A 9 -1.71 -8.15 -29.06
N PRO A 10 -2.84 -8.80 -29.36
CA PRO A 10 -4.15 -8.14 -29.27
C PRO A 10 -4.40 -7.61 -27.85
N LEU A 11 -4.80 -6.34 -27.73
CA LEU A 11 -5.19 -5.77 -26.44
C LEU A 11 -6.49 -6.44 -25.98
N LYS A 12 -6.45 -7.17 -24.87
CA LYS A 12 -7.64 -7.83 -24.29
C LYS A 12 -8.35 -6.91 -23.30
N SER A 13 -7.62 -6.44 -22.31
CA SER A 13 -8.06 -5.52 -21.26
C SER A 13 -6.87 -4.69 -20.80
N TYR A 14 -7.13 -3.49 -20.28
CA TYR A 14 -6.12 -2.68 -19.63
C TYR A 14 -6.52 -2.50 -18.16
N THR A 15 -5.87 -3.26 -17.30
CA THR A 15 -6.18 -3.36 -15.86
C THR A 15 -4.91 -3.15 -15.05
N PRO A 16 -4.53 -1.88 -14.80
CA PRO A 16 -3.38 -1.57 -13.94
C PRO A 16 -3.51 -2.23 -12.58
N ASP A 17 -2.37 -2.54 -11.97
CA ASP A 17 -2.32 -3.02 -10.60
C ASP A 17 -2.75 -1.91 -9.64
N ILE A 18 -3.82 -2.14 -8.89
CA ILE A 18 -4.33 -1.14 -7.94
C ILE A 18 -3.38 -0.95 -6.75
N PHE A 19 -2.55 -1.94 -6.44
CA PHE A 19 -1.66 -1.93 -5.28
C PHE A 19 -0.47 -0.97 -5.49
N GLU A 20 -0.14 -0.65 -6.74
CA GLU A 20 0.79 0.43 -7.11
C GLU A 20 0.35 1.76 -6.50
N TYR A 21 -0.93 2.10 -6.64
CA TYR A 21 -1.50 3.35 -6.13
C TYR A 21 -1.61 3.37 -4.61
N VAL A 22 -1.84 2.21 -3.99
CA VAL A 22 -1.92 2.07 -2.52
C VAL A 22 -0.56 2.27 -1.88
N TYR A 23 0.46 1.52 -2.33
CA TYR A 23 1.71 1.39 -1.56
C TYR A 23 2.99 1.45 -2.42
N PHE A 24 3.04 0.71 -3.53
CA PHE A 24 4.32 0.43 -4.19
C PHE A 24 4.89 1.63 -4.95
N ALA A 25 4.05 2.38 -5.66
CA ALA A 25 4.49 3.53 -6.42
C ALA A 25 4.89 4.68 -5.49
N ARG A 26 5.88 5.47 -5.91
CA ARG A 26 6.18 6.72 -5.21
C ARG A 26 5.00 7.70 -5.35
N PRO A 27 4.72 8.52 -4.33
CA PRO A 27 3.60 9.46 -4.39
C PRO A 27 3.75 10.50 -5.51
N ASP A 28 4.97 10.85 -5.90
CA ASP A 28 5.27 11.77 -7.00
C ASP A 28 5.11 11.17 -8.41
N SER A 29 4.69 9.90 -8.50
CA SER A 29 4.46 9.23 -9.78
C SER A 29 3.08 9.54 -10.37
N VAL A 30 3.04 9.52 -11.70
CA VAL A 30 1.81 9.47 -12.50
C VAL A 30 1.83 8.18 -13.31
N LEU A 31 0.95 7.24 -12.98
CA LEU A 31 0.82 5.94 -13.64
C LEU A 31 -0.47 5.93 -14.45
N ASP A 32 -0.44 5.53 -15.72
CA ASP A 32 -1.64 5.45 -16.57
C ASP A 32 -2.48 6.75 -16.67
N GLY A 33 -1.86 7.90 -16.42
CA GLY A 33 -2.54 9.20 -16.34
C GLY A 33 -3.23 9.47 -14.99
N ILE A 34 -3.01 8.64 -13.98
CA ILE A 34 -3.52 8.77 -12.62
C ILE A 34 -2.39 9.23 -11.70
N SER A 35 -2.60 10.31 -10.96
CA SER A 35 -1.65 10.78 -9.94
C SER A 35 -1.73 9.90 -8.70
N VAL A 36 -0.61 9.29 -8.31
CA VAL A 36 -0.54 8.45 -7.10
C VAL A 36 -0.82 9.27 -5.84
N TYR A 37 -0.21 10.45 -5.74
CA TYR A 37 -0.49 11.39 -4.64
C TYR A 37 -1.98 11.71 -4.49
N ARG A 38 -2.66 12.08 -5.59
CA ARG A 38 -4.08 12.41 -5.55
C ARG A 38 -4.94 11.19 -5.18
N SER A 39 -4.64 10.01 -5.72
CA SER A 39 -5.34 8.79 -5.33
C SER A 39 -5.24 8.54 -3.83
N ARG A 40 -4.05 8.68 -3.23
CA ARG A 40 -3.85 8.49 -1.78
C ARG A 40 -4.56 9.54 -0.93
N LEU A 41 -4.60 10.80 -1.39
CA LEU A 41 -5.38 11.84 -0.72
C LEU A 41 -6.88 11.49 -0.69
N LEU A 42 -7.43 11.09 -1.85
CA LEU A 42 -8.83 10.67 -1.97
C LEU A 42 -9.14 9.41 -1.14
N MET A 43 -8.19 8.46 -1.06
CA MET A 43 -8.33 7.29 -0.18
C MET A 43 -8.52 7.71 1.28
N GLY A 44 -7.71 8.67 1.76
CA GLY A 44 -7.83 9.22 3.10
C GLY A 44 -9.17 9.93 3.35
N GLU A 45 -9.64 10.74 2.40
CA GLU A 45 -10.94 11.43 2.49
C GLU A 45 -12.11 10.44 2.56
N LYS A 46 -12.12 9.46 1.66
CA LYS A 46 -13.15 8.40 1.62
C LYS A 46 -13.11 7.54 2.89
N LEU A 47 -11.93 7.19 3.38
CA LEU A 47 -11.77 6.43 4.61
C LEU A 47 -12.31 7.19 5.83
N ALA A 48 -12.00 8.49 5.92
CA ALA A 48 -12.53 9.35 6.98
C ALA A 48 -14.07 9.44 6.93
N GLN A 49 -14.64 9.54 5.73
CA GLN A 49 -16.09 9.51 5.52
C GLN A 49 -16.69 8.16 5.96
N ASN A 50 -16.08 7.05 5.56
CA ASN A 50 -16.51 5.70 5.94
C ASN A 50 -16.50 5.48 7.46
N ILE A 51 -15.45 5.94 8.15
CA ILE A 51 -15.36 5.89 9.62
C ILE A 51 -16.44 6.76 10.27
N THR A 52 -16.68 7.95 9.73
CA THR A 52 -17.72 8.86 10.22
C THR A 52 -19.10 8.22 10.08
N ASP A 53 -19.39 7.61 8.94
CA ASP A 53 -20.68 6.97 8.66
C ASP A 53 -20.87 5.69 9.50
N TYR A 54 -19.80 4.94 9.77
CA TYR A 54 -19.82 3.84 10.71
C TYR A 54 -20.32 4.28 12.10
N TYR A 55 -19.76 5.35 12.67
CA TYR A 55 -20.20 5.83 13.99
C TYR A 55 -21.62 6.42 13.96
N LYS A 56 -21.97 7.16 12.90
CA LYS A 56 -23.34 7.66 12.72
C LYS A 56 -24.37 6.54 12.66
N SER A 57 -24.04 5.42 11.99
CA SER A 57 -24.93 4.25 11.93
C SER A 57 -25.21 3.62 13.31
N GLN A 58 -24.39 3.94 14.31
CA GLN A 58 -24.54 3.53 15.71
C GLN A 58 -25.08 4.64 16.61
N ASP A 59 -25.61 5.73 16.05
CA ASP A 59 -26.06 6.93 16.78
C ASP A 59 -24.95 7.56 17.65
N LYS A 60 -23.72 7.54 17.13
CA LYS A 60 -22.52 8.13 17.77
C LYS A 60 -21.87 9.17 16.88
N ASP A 61 -21.25 10.16 17.52
CA ASP A 61 -20.38 11.13 16.86
C ASP A 61 -18.93 10.64 16.94
N VAL A 62 -18.24 10.59 15.80
CA VAL A 62 -16.82 10.20 15.71
C VAL A 62 -15.94 11.09 16.59
N LEU A 63 -16.29 12.37 16.76
CA LEU A 63 -15.55 13.32 17.60
C LEU A 63 -15.60 12.98 19.09
N ASN A 64 -16.55 12.15 19.52
CA ASN A 64 -16.62 11.65 20.90
C ASN A 64 -15.90 10.30 21.09
N GLU A 65 -15.47 9.66 20.01
CA GLU A 65 -14.86 8.33 20.03
C GLU A 65 -13.35 8.37 19.73
N ILE A 66 -12.90 9.33 18.90
CA ILE A 66 -11.51 9.47 18.46
C ILE A 66 -11.00 10.87 18.81
N ASP A 67 -9.98 10.94 19.66
CA ASP A 67 -9.39 12.20 20.14
C ASP A 67 -8.29 12.71 19.21
N VAL A 68 -7.57 11.81 18.52
CA VAL A 68 -6.45 12.16 17.66
C VAL A 68 -6.26 11.13 16.55
N VAL A 69 -5.91 11.62 15.36
CA VAL A 69 -5.52 10.80 14.20
C VAL A 69 -4.01 10.91 14.01
N ILE A 70 -3.33 9.77 13.93
CA ILE A 70 -1.86 9.70 13.84
C ILE A 70 -1.49 8.83 12.64
N PRO A 71 -0.85 9.37 11.60
CA PRO A 71 -0.34 8.56 10.50
C PRO A 71 0.81 7.68 10.98
N VAL A 72 0.83 6.43 10.54
CA VAL A 72 1.93 5.50 10.77
C VAL A 72 3.12 5.95 9.90
N PRO A 73 4.31 6.19 10.48
CA PRO A 73 5.47 6.59 9.69
C PRO A 73 6.04 5.42 8.88
N ASP A 74 6.56 5.71 7.68
CA ASP A 74 7.23 4.72 6.83
C ASP A 74 8.29 3.91 7.59
N THR A 75 8.11 2.59 7.56
CA THR A 75 8.63 1.62 8.54
C THR A 75 9.98 1.01 8.15
N SER A 76 10.89 1.78 7.55
CA SER A 76 12.16 1.20 7.08
C SER A 76 13.05 0.65 8.22
N ARG A 77 12.81 1.00 9.51
CA ARG A 77 13.43 0.36 10.70
C ARG A 77 12.51 0.39 11.93
N HIS A 78 12.31 -0.77 12.58
CA HIS A 78 11.52 -0.90 13.82
C HIS A 78 12.04 0.01 14.95
N SER A 79 13.35 0.20 15.04
CA SER A 79 13.98 1.11 16.02
C SER A 79 13.72 2.59 15.75
N ALA A 80 13.50 2.98 14.49
CA ALA A 80 13.13 4.36 14.14
C ALA A 80 11.67 4.65 14.51
N LEU A 81 10.79 3.67 14.35
CA LEU A 81 9.38 3.76 14.74
C LEU A 81 9.23 3.91 16.25
N GLN A 82 9.92 3.06 17.05
CA GLN A 82 9.97 3.20 18.52
C GLN A 82 10.49 4.57 18.96
N ARG A 83 11.57 5.07 18.34
CA ARG A 83 12.11 6.39 18.68
C ARG A 83 11.14 7.53 18.36
N LYS A 84 10.43 7.47 17.22
CA LYS A 84 9.43 8.48 16.84
C LYS A 84 8.23 8.44 17.79
N LEU A 85 7.71 7.25 18.10
CA LEU A 85 6.57 7.10 19.01
C LEU A 85 6.92 7.49 20.45
N ASN A 86 8.13 7.17 20.93
CA ASN A 86 8.61 7.63 22.23
C ASN A 86 8.72 9.15 22.32
N ALA A 87 9.10 9.84 21.24
CA ALA A 87 9.08 11.30 21.19
C ALA A 87 7.66 11.88 21.20
N MET A 88 6.64 11.07 20.91
CA MET A 88 5.23 11.44 20.80
C MET A 88 4.38 10.89 21.96
N ALA A 89 4.96 10.38 23.05
CA ALA A 89 4.20 9.73 24.14
C ALA A 89 3.07 10.60 24.71
N SER A 90 3.24 11.93 24.75
CA SER A 90 2.19 12.88 25.16
C SER A 90 0.98 12.93 24.22
N GLU A 91 1.13 12.54 22.95
CA GLU A 91 0.02 12.46 22.00
C GLU A 91 -0.87 11.24 22.22
N PHE A 92 -0.37 10.21 22.91
CA PHE A 92 -1.12 8.98 23.19
C PHE A 92 -1.77 8.99 24.57
N TYR A 93 -1.09 9.53 25.59
CA TYR A 93 -1.49 9.40 26.98
C TYR A 93 -2.93 9.88 27.25
N GLY A 94 -3.78 8.96 27.71
CA GLY A 94 -5.18 9.23 28.07
C GLY A 94 -6.14 9.41 26.89
N LYS A 95 -5.66 9.37 25.65
CA LYS A 95 -6.45 9.62 24.43
C LYS A 95 -6.91 8.32 23.75
N SER A 96 -8.05 8.37 23.08
CA SER A 96 -8.50 7.39 22.09
C SER A 96 -7.87 7.76 20.74
N VAL A 97 -6.93 6.94 20.26
CA VAL A 97 -6.12 7.25 19.07
C VAL A 97 -6.57 6.45 17.86
N LEU A 98 -6.58 7.08 16.68
CA LEU A 98 -6.75 6.42 15.38
C LEU A 98 -5.42 6.42 14.65
N LEU A 99 -4.81 5.24 14.51
CA LEU A 99 -3.61 5.03 13.70
C LEU A 99 -4.01 4.79 12.24
N VAL A 100 -3.36 5.47 11.30
CA VAL A 100 -3.67 5.32 9.85
C VAL A 100 -2.44 4.85 9.10
N ASP A 101 -2.57 3.73 8.38
CA ASP A 101 -1.50 3.13 7.57
C ASP A 101 -2.02 2.85 6.14
N ASP A 102 -1.10 2.70 5.19
CA ASP A 102 -1.46 2.46 3.78
C ASP A 102 -2.19 1.12 3.63
N SER A 103 -1.67 0.07 4.27
CA SER A 103 -2.23 -1.27 4.21
C SER A 103 -1.79 -2.16 5.38
N ILE A 104 -2.52 -3.23 5.64
CA ILE A 104 -2.14 -4.25 6.63
C ILE A 104 -1.92 -5.60 5.93
N VAL A 105 -0.66 -6.03 5.84
CA VAL A 105 -0.25 -7.28 5.17
C VAL A 105 -0.19 -8.45 6.16
N ARG A 106 0.89 -8.55 6.95
CA ARG A 106 1.09 -9.64 7.94
C ARG A 106 0.53 -9.29 9.33
N GLY A 107 0.27 -8.01 9.58
CA GLY A 107 -0.25 -7.50 10.85
C GLY A 107 0.76 -7.43 12.00
N THR A 108 1.98 -7.95 11.85
CA THR A 108 3.01 -7.90 12.90
C THR A 108 3.42 -6.47 13.24
N THR A 109 3.72 -5.65 12.23
CA THR A 109 4.07 -4.25 12.41
C THR A 109 2.90 -3.46 13.02
N SER A 110 1.68 -3.66 12.51
CA SER A 110 0.48 -3.02 13.07
C SER A 110 0.26 -3.41 14.53
N GLN A 111 0.46 -4.70 14.88
CA GLN A 111 0.38 -5.18 16.27
C GLN A 111 1.40 -4.49 17.18
N GLU A 112 2.64 -4.35 16.73
CA GLU A 112 3.67 -3.65 17.50
C GLU A 112 3.33 -2.16 17.69
N ILE A 113 2.83 -1.48 16.65
CA ILE A 113 2.42 -0.07 16.75
C ILE A 113 1.27 0.08 17.75
N VAL A 114 0.28 -0.82 17.70
CA VAL A 114 -0.83 -0.81 18.66
C VAL A 114 -0.32 -1.02 20.09
N ASN A 115 0.60 -1.97 20.30
CA ASN A 115 1.20 -2.21 21.62
C ASN A 115 1.95 -0.97 22.11
N MET A 116 2.76 -0.34 21.26
CA MET A 116 3.48 0.90 21.61
C MET A 116 2.53 2.04 21.97
N ALA A 117 1.42 2.21 21.23
CA ALA A 117 0.40 3.21 21.55
C ALA A 117 -0.24 2.96 22.94
N ARG A 118 -0.53 1.69 23.26
CA ARG A 118 -1.05 1.30 24.58
C ARG A 118 -0.02 1.52 25.69
N GLU A 119 1.24 1.15 25.47
CA GLU A 119 2.35 1.39 26.41
C GLU A 119 2.57 2.88 26.69
N ALA A 120 2.36 3.73 25.67
CA ALA A 120 2.37 5.19 25.82
C ALA A 120 1.13 5.75 26.56
N GLY A 121 0.19 4.90 26.95
CA GLY A 121 -0.97 5.26 27.77
C GLY A 121 -2.25 5.58 26.99
N ALA A 122 -2.36 5.18 25.73
CA ALA A 122 -3.61 5.34 24.97
C ALA A 122 -4.78 4.60 25.65
N LYS A 123 -5.93 5.28 25.75
CA LYS A 123 -7.17 4.75 26.34
C LYS A 123 -7.83 3.71 25.44
N LYS A 124 -7.95 4.03 24.15
CA LYS A 124 -8.38 3.14 23.07
C LYS A 124 -7.42 3.32 21.90
N VAL A 125 -7.18 2.24 21.15
CA VAL A 125 -6.35 2.25 19.95
C VAL A 125 -7.15 1.67 18.80
N PHE A 126 -7.59 2.54 17.90
CA PHE A 126 -8.19 2.19 16.62
C PHE A 126 -7.11 2.18 15.54
N PHE A 127 -7.31 1.37 14.51
CA PHE A 127 -6.42 1.31 13.35
C PHE A 127 -7.25 1.48 12.08
N ALA A 128 -6.71 2.16 11.07
CA ALA A 128 -7.36 2.31 9.77
C ALA A 128 -6.37 2.01 8.65
N SER A 129 -6.83 1.24 7.67
CA SER A 129 -6.10 0.86 6.47
C SER A 129 -6.69 1.58 5.27
N CYS A 130 -5.87 2.35 4.55
CA CYS A 130 -6.26 3.00 3.28
C CYS A 130 -6.52 1.99 2.14
N SER A 131 -6.13 0.72 2.33
CA SER A 131 -6.52 -0.39 1.47
C SER A 131 -7.65 -1.24 2.05
N PRO A 132 -8.40 -1.97 1.21
CA PRO A 132 -9.21 -3.11 1.64
C PRO A 132 -8.35 -4.20 2.29
N VAL A 133 -9.02 -5.15 2.93
CA VAL A 133 -8.37 -6.32 3.54
C VAL A 133 -7.62 -7.12 2.47
N ILE A 134 -6.31 -7.27 2.62
CA ILE A 134 -5.48 -8.14 1.77
C ILE A 134 -5.73 -9.59 2.20
N ARG A 135 -6.36 -10.36 1.32
CA ARG A 135 -6.80 -11.74 1.58
C ARG A 135 -6.05 -12.78 0.77
N TYR A 136 -5.45 -12.36 -0.34
CA TYR A 136 -4.81 -13.24 -1.31
C TYR A 136 -3.43 -12.72 -1.68
N ASN A 137 -2.56 -13.63 -2.07
CA ASN A 137 -1.22 -13.32 -2.57
C ASN A 137 -1.28 -12.42 -3.81
N HIS A 138 -0.23 -11.63 -3.98
CA HIS A 138 0.02 -10.94 -5.24
C HIS A 138 0.84 -11.84 -6.15
N ILE A 139 0.44 -11.96 -7.42
CA ILE A 139 1.01 -12.92 -8.38
C ILE A 139 1.68 -12.25 -9.58
N TYR A 140 1.63 -10.92 -9.65
CA TYR A 140 2.11 -10.13 -10.79
C TYR A 140 3.40 -9.35 -10.49
N GLY A 141 4.06 -9.64 -9.36
CA GLY A 141 5.45 -9.18 -9.12
C GLY A 141 5.70 -8.54 -7.76
N ILE A 142 4.67 -8.23 -6.97
CA ILE A 142 4.84 -7.67 -5.62
C ILE A 142 4.93 -8.81 -4.61
N ASP A 143 6.01 -8.88 -3.83
CA ASP A 143 6.16 -9.91 -2.80
C ASP A 143 5.55 -9.45 -1.46
N LEU A 144 4.28 -9.77 -1.24
CA LEU A 144 3.56 -9.42 0.00
C LEU A 144 3.89 -10.39 1.15
N ALA A 145 3.47 -11.65 0.99
CA ALA A 145 3.71 -12.77 1.92
C ALA A 145 3.17 -14.06 1.29
N ASP A 146 3.25 -15.16 2.03
CA ASP A 146 2.39 -16.34 1.80
C ASP A 146 0.96 -16.09 2.32
N ASN A 147 -0.03 -16.72 1.67
CA ASN A 147 -1.45 -16.55 2.00
C ASN A 147 -1.70 -16.77 3.50
N LYS A 148 -1.12 -17.84 4.06
CA LYS A 148 -1.27 -18.19 5.49
C LYS A 148 -0.66 -17.17 6.45
N GLN A 149 0.28 -16.35 5.98
CA GLN A 149 0.94 -15.30 6.74
C GLN A 149 0.21 -13.95 6.63
N LEU A 150 -0.73 -13.80 5.68
CA LEU A 150 -1.57 -12.61 5.59
C LEU A 150 -2.51 -12.57 6.79
N VAL A 151 -2.62 -11.41 7.43
CA VAL A 151 -3.53 -11.24 8.58
C VAL A 151 -4.98 -11.43 8.15
N GLY A 152 -5.33 -10.99 6.93
CA GLY A 152 -6.68 -11.07 6.37
C GLY A 152 -7.09 -12.43 5.81
N PHE A 153 -6.17 -13.39 5.70
CA PHE A 153 -6.48 -14.71 5.17
C PHE A 153 -7.42 -15.47 6.10
N ASN A 154 -8.61 -15.82 5.60
CA ASN A 154 -9.70 -16.47 6.34
C ASN A 154 -10.05 -15.78 7.68
N ARG A 155 -9.93 -14.45 7.76
CA ARG A 155 -10.32 -13.68 8.93
C ARG A 155 -11.28 -12.55 8.58
N THR A 156 -12.29 -12.37 9.41
CA THR A 156 -13.13 -11.18 9.45
C THR A 156 -12.36 -9.99 10.01
N GLU A 157 -12.83 -8.77 9.78
CA GLU A 157 -12.21 -7.54 10.30
C GLU A 157 -12.17 -7.51 11.83
N ASN A 158 -13.17 -8.09 12.50
CA ASN A 158 -13.17 -8.27 13.95
C ASN A 158 -12.06 -9.21 14.41
N GLU A 159 -11.86 -10.34 13.73
CA GLU A 159 -10.76 -11.27 14.04
C GLU A 159 -9.39 -10.64 13.77
N ILE A 160 -9.28 -9.78 12.74
CA ILE A 160 -8.05 -9.02 12.48
C ILE A 160 -7.80 -8.00 13.60
N SER A 161 -8.84 -7.29 14.04
CA SER A 161 -8.76 -6.33 15.16
C SER A 161 -8.22 -6.99 16.42
N LEU A 162 -8.77 -8.15 16.78
CA LEU A 162 -8.30 -8.96 17.89
C LEU A 162 -6.86 -9.45 17.67
N LYS A 163 -6.52 -9.87 16.45
CA LYS A 163 -5.18 -10.38 16.13
C LYS A 163 -4.10 -9.31 16.29
N ILE A 164 -4.37 -8.06 15.94
CA ILE A 164 -3.42 -6.95 16.09
C ILE A 164 -3.54 -6.23 17.44
N GLY A 165 -4.56 -6.53 18.24
CA GLY A 165 -4.77 -5.93 19.57
C GLY A 165 -5.45 -4.55 19.55
N ALA A 166 -6.01 -4.14 18.41
CA ALA A 166 -6.74 -2.89 18.26
C ALA A 166 -8.18 -3.02 18.79
N ASP A 167 -8.75 -1.92 19.29
CA ASP A 167 -10.15 -1.85 19.70
C ASP A 167 -11.10 -2.03 18.51
N HIS A 168 -10.72 -1.49 17.34
CA HIS A 168 -11.36 -1.75 16.05
C HIS A 168 -10.39 -1.43 14.91
N VAL A 169 -10.54 -2.13 13.77
CA VAL A 169 -9.79 -1.87 12.55
C VAL A 169 -10.76 -1.51 11.43
N PHE A 170 -10.58 -0.32 10.88
CA PHE A 170 -11.30 0.15 9.70
C PHE A 170 -10.51 -0.18 8.44
N TYR A 171 -11.20 -0.65 7.41
CA TYR A 171 -10.63 -0.89 6.10
C TYR A 171 -11.34 -0.05 5.05
N GLN A 172 -10.60 0.40 4.05
CA GLN A 172 -11.18 1.05 2.89
C GLN A 172 -12.04 0.07 2.09
N ASN A 173 -13.18 0.52 1.59
CA ASN A 173 -13.99 -0.28 0.67
C ASN A 173 -13.28 -0.42 -0.69
N LEU A 174 -13.39 -1.59 -1.32
CA LEU A 174 -12.76 -1.81 -2.63
C LEU A 174 -13.34 -0.89 -3.71
N GLU A 175 -14.65 -0.63 -3.66
CA GLU A 175 -15.30 0.28 -4.61
C GLU A 175 -14.80 1.72 -4.47
N ASP A 176 -14.64 2.20 -3.23
CA ASP A 176 -14.06 3.51 -2.95
C ASP A 176 -12.60 3.58 -3.39
N LEU A 177 -11.80 2.53 -3.15
CA LEU A 177 -10.42 2.47 -3.62
C LEU A 177 -10.35 2.57 -5.15
N ILE A 178 -11.19 1.81 -5.87
CA ILE A 178 -11.28 1.88 -7.32
C ILE A 178 -11.69 3.29 -7.78
N ASP A 179 -12.65 3.91 -7.09
CA ASP A 179 -13.10 5.28 -7.37
C ASP A 179 -11.96 6.30 -7.21
N CYS A 180 -11.16 6.17 -6.15
CA CYS A 180 -9.99 7.02 -5.90
C CYS A 180 -8.91 6.91 -6.97
N CYS A 181 -8.79 5.74 -7.60
CA CYS A 181 -7.81 5.48 -8.65
C CYS A 181 -8.35 5.77 -10.06
N LYS A 182 -9.58 6.25 -10.23
CA LYS A 182 -10.08 6.57 -11.58
C LYS A 182 -9.24 7.68 -12.22
N ARG A 183 -8.92 7.50 -13.49
CA ARG A 183 -8.24 8.52 -14.29
C ARG A 183 -9.07 9.79 -14.36
N ASP A 184 -8.49 10.89 -13.91
CA ASP A 184 -9.07 12.21 -14.09
C ASP A 184 -8.48 12.85 -15.34
N ASP A 185 -9.22 12.76 -16.45
CA ASP A 185 -8.83 13.39 -17.73
C ASP A 185 -8.90 14.94 -17.65
N SER A 186 -9.36 15.50 -16.53
CA SER A 186 -9.49 16.94 -16.24
C SER A 186 -8.51 17.49 -15.20
N LEU A 187 -7.42 16.75 -14.90
CA LEU A 187 -6.34 17.19 -14.00
C LEU A 187 -5.98 18.66 -14.27
N LYS A 188 -6.26 19.52 -13.29
CA LYS A 188 -5.97 20.96 -13.37
C LYS A 188 -4.47 21.16 -13.17
N ASP A 189 -3.89 22.15 -13.84
CA ASP A 189 -2.44 22.38 -13.86
C ASP A 189 -1.80 22.46 -12.45
N HIS A 190 -2.52 22.95 -11.43
CA HIS A 190 -2.04 23.02 -10.03
C HIS A 190 -1.86 21.63 -9.38
N GLU A 191 -2.65 20.62 -9.77
CA GLU A 191 -2.56 19.26 -9.21
C GLU A 191 -1.39 18.50 -9.82
N ARG A 192 -1.02 18.84 -11.07
CA ARG A 192 0.20 18.37 -11.72
C ARG A 192 1.45 18.94 -11.05
N GLU A 193 1.43 20.21 -10.64
CA GLU A 193 2.54 20.86 -9.94
C GLU A 193 2.79 20.23 -8.55
N LEU A 194 1.71 19.95 -7.80
CA LEU A 194 1.76 19.26 -6.51
C LEU A 194 2.24 17.81 -6.61
N ALA A 195 1.84 17.08 -7.65
CA ALA A 195 2.31 15.71 -7.88
C ALA A 195 3.80 15.65 -8.26
N LEU A 196 4.38 16.74 -8.78
CA LEU A 196 5.74 16.76 -9.33
C LEU A 196 6.79 17.40 -8.41
N THR A 197 6.45 17.90 -7.21
CA THR A 197 7.43 18.57 -6.34
C THR A 197 7.23 18.37 -4.83
N PRO A 198 8.21 17.79 -4.10
CA PRO A 198 8.44 18.09 -2.69
C PRO A 198 9.44 19.26 -2.48
N VAL A 199 10.16 19.70 -3.51
CA VAL A 199 11.12 20.82 -3.43
C VAL A 199 11.03 21.66 -4.70
N VAL A 200 10.43 22.83 -4.57
CA VAL A 200 10.38 23.83 -5.64
C VAL A 200 11.79 24.36 -5.89
N SER A 201 12.36 24.07 -7.06
CA SER A 201 13.29 25.01 -7.67
C SER A 201 12.44 26.15 -8.24
N ARG A 202 12.65 27.38 -7.76
CA ARG A 202 11.92 28.61 -8.17
C ARG A 202 12.33 29.09 -9.57
N ASP A 203 12.38 28.18 -10.52
CA ASP A 203 12.61 28.53 -11.92
C ASP A 203 11.39 28.11 -12.75
N ASN A 204 10.71 29.09 -13.32
CA ASN A 204 9.59 28.90 -14.25
C ASN A 204 10.02 28.25 -15.58
N SER A 205 11.26 27.76 -15.67
CA SER A 205 11.81 27.06 -16.84
C SER A 205 11.42 25.57 -16.92
N ILE A 206 10.92 24.97 -15.84
CA ILE A 206 10.51 23.55 -15.83
C ILE A 206 9.02 23.45 -16.13
N VAL A 207 8.69 23.37 -17.41
CA VAL A 207 7.35 22.97 -17.87
C VAL A 207 7.25 21.46 -17.75
N SER A 208 6.34 20.95 -16.92
CA SER A 208 6.09 19.50 -16.85
C SER A 208 5.60 19.02 -18.22
N MET A 209 6.42 18.23 -18.92
CA MET A 209 6.06 17.65 -20.21
C MET A 209 5.14 16.43 -20.05
N ILE A 210 4.15 16.48 -19.15
CA ILE A 210 3.06 15.49 -19.17
C ILE A 210 2.09 15.94 -20.26
N ALA A 211 2.49 15.62 -21.50
CA ALA A 211 1.63 15.72 -22.66
C ALA A 211 0.34 14.92 -22.41
N ARG A 212 -0.80 15.46 -22.86
CA ARG A 212 -2.03 14.68 -23.01
C ARG A 212 -1.70 13.52 -23.96
N ASN A 213 -1.64 12.30 -23.45
CA ASN A 213 -1.61 11.12 -24.30
C ASN A 213 -3.05 10.82 -24.71
N ASP A 214 -3.44 11.29 -25.90
CA ASP A 214 -4.55 10.70 -26.65
C ASP A 214 -4.28 9.20 -26.98
N ASP A 215 -3.05 8.71 -26.69
CA ASP A 215 -2.58 7.33 -26.88
C ASP A 215 -2.65 6.42 -25.63
N ALA A 216 -3.01 6.94 -24.45
CA ALA A 216 -3.05 6.10 -23.24
C ALA A 216 -4.26 5.14 -23.30
N PRO A 217 -4.05 3.82 -23.18
CA PRO A 217 -5.15 2.86 -23.30
C PRO A 217 -6.23 3.15 -22.27
N ARG A 218 -7.49 2.98 -22.68
CA ARG A 218 -8.63 3.13 -21.79
C ARG A 218 -8.55 2.07 -20.69
N ILE A 219 -8.47 2.51 -19.44
CA ILE A 219 -8.54 1.63 -18.27
C ILE A 219 -9.93 1.00 -18.23
N THR A 220 -9.98 -0.33 -18.30
CA THR A 220 -11.22 -1.12 -18.29
C THR A 220 -11.58 -1.63 -16.89
N GLY A 221 -10.65 -1.53 -15.95
CA GLY A 221 -10.77 -1.94 -14.56
C GLY A 221 -9.41 -1.89 -13.88
N PHE A 222 -9.31 -2.45 -12.68
CA PHE A 222 -8.03 -2.61 -11.98
C PHE A 222 -7.80 -4.09 -11.64
N GLU A 223 -6.54 -4.49 -11.61
CA GLU A 223 -6.16 -5.75 -10.99
C GLU A 223 -6.31 -5.59 -9.47
N ALA A 224 -7.12 -6.44 -8.86
CA ALA A 224 -7.50 -6.37 -7.45
C ALA A 224 -7.58 -7.79 -6.84
N GLY A 225 -6.83 -8.74 -7.40
CA GLY A 225 -6.80 -10.14 -7.01
C GLY A 225 -6.39 -10.32 -5.55
N VAL A 226 -5.49 -9.47 -5.04
CA VAL A 226 -5.08 -9.46 -3.63
C VAL A 226 -6.24 -9.26 -2.64
N PHE A 227 -7.31 -8.60 -3.06
CA PHE A 227 -8.51 -8.36 -2.25
C PHE A 227 -9.63 -9.37 -2.55
N THR A 228 -9.77 -9.77 -3.82
CA THR A 228 -10.95 -10.50 -4.32
C THR A 228 -10.72 -11.98 -4.60
N GLY A 229 -9.47 -12.40 -4.77
CA GLY A 229 -9.07 -13.73 -5.22
C GLY A 229 -9.34 -13.98 -6.71
N LYS A 230 -9.77 -12.95 -7.45
CA LYS A 230 -10.08 -13.02 -8.88
C LYS A 230 -8.96 -12.34 -9.66
N TYR A 231 -8.08 -13.14 -10.26
CA TYR A 231 -6.96 -12.66 -11.05
C TYR A 231 -7.37 -12.46 -12.52
N VAL A 232 -6.89 -11.39 -13.15
CA VAL A 232 -7.25 -11.05 -14.53
C VAL A 232 -6.79 -12.10 -15.55
N THR A 233 -5.73 -12.86 -15.23
CA THR A 233 -5.23 -13.96 -16.06
C THR A 233 -6.02 -15.25 -15.93
N GLY A 234 -6.95 -15.36 -14.96
CA GLY A 234 -7.82 -16.51 -14.77
C GLY A 234 -7.44 -17.39 -13.56
N ASP A 235 -7.69 -18.69 -13.67
CA ASP A 235 -7.33 -19.66 -12.62
C ASP A 235 -5.82 -19.92 -12.59
N GLU A 236 -5.18 -19.41 -11.53
CA GLU A 236 -3.74 -19.50 -11.31
C GLU A 236 -3.38 -20.52 -10.21
N THR A 237 -4.29 -21.41 -9.83
CA THR A 237 -4.08 -22.37 -8.72
C THR A 237 -2.79 -23.19 -8.88
N ASN A 238 -2.50 -23.66 -10.10
CA ASN A 238 -1.27 -24.40 -10.40
C ASN A 238 0.00 -23.53 -10.32
N TYR A 239 -0.09 -22.24 -10.62
CA TYR A 239 1.01 -21.30 -10.43
C TYR A 239 1.25 -21.06 -8.95
N MET A 240 0.18 -20.84 -8.17
CA MET A 240 0.25 -20.63 -6.72
C MET A 240 0.91 -21.80 -6.00
N LEU A 241 0.51 -23.03 -6.32
CA LEU A 241 1.12 -24.22 -5.73
C LEU A 241 2.63 -24.31 -6.02
N ARG A 242 3.04 -23.95 -7.26
CA ARG A 242 4.46 -23.93 -7.63
C ARG A 242 5.23 -22.81 -6.94
N ALA A 243 4.62 -21.64 -6.77
CA ALA A 243 5.21 -20.50 -6.06
C ALA A 243 5.43 -20.83 -4.57
N GLU A 244 4.44 -21.43 -3.90
CA GLU A 244 4.56 -21.90 -2.52
C GLU A 244 5.68 -22.95 -2.36
N GLN A 245 5.77 -23.91 -3.30
CA GLN A 245 6.86 -24.89 -3.31
C GLN A 245 8.24 -24.25 -3.55
N ALA A 246 8.31 -23.17 -4.33
CA ALA A 246 9.56 -22.43 -4.53
C ALA A 246 9.97 -21.68 -3.25
N ARG A 247 9.05 -20.98 -2.59
CA ARG A 247 9.28 -20.28 -1.31
C ARG A 247 9.77 -21.23 -0.22
N ALA A 248 9.08 -22.36 -0.02
CA ALA A 248 9.48 -23.37 0.95
C ALA A 248 10.88 -23.97 0.68
N ARG A 249 11.30 -24.06 -0.60
CA ARG A 249 12.66 -24.49 -0.94
C ARG A 249 13.70 -23.41 -0.64
N ASN A 250 13.37 -22.13 -0.81
CA ASN A 250 14.26 -21.02 -0.51
C ASN A 250 14.48 -20.87 1.00
N GLU A 251 13.43 -21.00 1.83
CA GLU A 251 13.54 -20.98 3.29
C GLU A 251 14.43 -22.11 3.83
N ARG A 252 14.31 -23.33 3.30
CA ARG A 252 15.18 -24.46 3.69
C ARG A 252 16.65 -24.23 3.33
N ARG A 253 16.92 -23.47 2.26
CA ARG A 253 18.28 -23.12 1.83
C ARG A 253 18.89 -22.03 2.72
N SER A 254 18.10 -21.07 3.19
CA SER A 254 18.59 -20.08 4.15
C SER A 254 18.92 -20.70 5.52
N ASP A 255 18.16 -21.70 5.96
CA ASP A 255 18.40 -22.38 7.26
C ASP A 255 19.59 -23.35 7.25
N SER A 256 20.04 -23.80 6.09
CA SER A 256 21.13 -24.80 5.95
C SER A 256 22.51 -24.19 5.69
N GLY A 257 22.64 -22.87 5.69
CA GLY A 257 23.87 -22.15 5.33
C GLY A 257 24.43 -21.26 6.45
N SER A 258 24.93 -21.86 7.54
CA SER A 258 25.76 -21.18 8.54
C SER A 258 27.13 -21.84 8.70
N THR A 259 27.85 -21.99 7.59
CA THR A 259 29.30 -22.25 7.62
C THR A 259 29.99 -21.72 6.36
N GLY A 260 30.60 -20.53 6.47
CA GLY A 260 31.77 -20.12 5.69
C GLY A 260 31.57 -19.70 4.22
N MET A 261 31.77 -18.39 3.97
CA MET A 261 32.42 -17.81 2.78
C MET A 261 31.80 -18.10 1.39
N ASP A 262 30.82 -17.28 1.00
CA ASP A 262 30.79 -16.46 -0.23
C ASP A 262 29.34 -16.07 -0.52
N ILE A 263 28.99 -14.84 -0.13
CA ILE A 263 27.71 -14.21 -0.46
C ILE A 263 27.77 -13.82 -1.94
N LEU A 264 27.38 -14.76 -2.79
CA LEU A 264 26.74 -14.43 -4.05
C LEU A 264 25.28 -14.82 -3.90
N ASP A 265 24.46 -13.80 -3.61
CA ASP A 265 23.03 -13.81 -3.90
C ASP A 265 22.86 -14.36 -5.32
N VAL A 266 22.43 -15.61 -5.46
CA VAL A 266 21.96 -16.15 -6.74
C VAL A 266 20.56 -15.57 -6.97
N LYS A 267 20.53 -14.26 -7.19
CA LYS A 267 19.42 -13.54 -7.81
C LYS A 267 19.26 -14.07 -9.23
N ALA A 268 18.00 -14.16 -9.67
CA ALA A 268 17.70 -14.61 -11.02
C ALA A 268 18.50 -13.78 -12.06
N PRO A 269 19.03 -14.40 -13.13
CA PRO A 269 19.85 -13.71 -14.15
C PRO A 269 19.15 -12.57 -14.90
N SER A 270 17.90 -12.24 -14.58
CA SER A 270 17.08 -11.23 -15.23
C SER A 270 16.85 -9.96 -14.40
N GLU A 271 17.48 -9.82 -13.23
CA GLU A 271 17.50 -8.52 -12.57
C GLU A 271 18.45 -7.57 -13.29
N ILE A 272 17.89 -6.54 -13.91
CA ILE A 272 18.62 -5.36 -14.36
C ILE A 272 19.06 -4.62 -13.09
N ASN A 273 20.29 -4.89 -12.63
CA ASN A 273 20.95 -4.13 -11.58
C ASN A 273 21.16 -2.69 -12.04
N ILE A 274 20.28 -1.76 -11.62
CA ILE A 274 20.62 -0.33 -11.62
C ILE A 274 21.43 -0.09 -10.34
N PHE A 275 22.75 -0.26 -10.48
CA PHE A 275 23.72 0.28 -9.54
C PHE A 275 23.50 1.79 -9.43
N ASN A 276 23.11 2.27 -8.25
CA ASN A 276 23.30 3.66 -7.88
C ASN A 276 24.30 3.70 -6.70
N SER A 277 25.56 3.40 -7.01
CA SER A 277 26.69 3.80 -6.20
C SER A 277 27.03 5.25 -6.57
N GLY A 278 26.33 6.19 -5.96
CA GLY A 278 26.63 7.61 -6.07
C GLY A 278 26.82 8.18 -4.67
N ASP A 279 28.07 8.31 -4.26
CA ASP A 279 28.48 9.28 -3.24
C ASP A 279 28.08 10.68 -3.74
N TYR A 280 27.18 11.36 -3.04
CA TYR A 280 27.11 12.82 -2.85
C TYR A 280 26.34 13.15 -1.58
#